data_AF-A0AA43UFC8-F1
#
_entry.id   AF-A0AA43UFC8-F1
#
_cell.length_a   1.000
_cell.length_b   1.000
_cell.length_c   1.000
_cell.angle_alpha   90.00
_cell.angle_beta   90.00
_cell.angle_gamma   90.00
#
_symmetry.space_group_name_H-M   'P 1'
#
loop_
_entity.id
_entity.type
_entity.pdbx_description
1 polymer ?
#
loop_
_entity_poly.entity_id
_entity_poly.type
_entity_poly.pdbx_seq_one_letter_code
_entity_poly.pdbx_strand_id
1 'polypeptide(L)'
;MTFEIHNVGTVLGGEAFLLVTEQSTALIDSGFAFGAKGLVKNIAKILDGRPLDYILLTHSHYDHVSGAQECRRHWPDAKIVSAEHAAKVFQKPSAIKTMMKLNRSAARNTHHFPIFRDNISGISTDMIV
;
A
#
# COMPACT_ATOMS: atom_id res chain seq x y z
N MET A 1 13.88 -16.69 -17.07
CA MET A 1 13.24 -15.55 -16.40
C MET A 1 12.69 -16.06 -15.09
N THR A 2 13.34 -15.74 -13.99
CA THR A 2 12.91 -16.11 -12.64
C THR A 2 12.17 -14.95 -12.00
N PHE A 3 11.16 -15.26 -11.20
CA PHE A 3 10.49 -14.30 -10.36
C PHE A 3 10.14 -14.95 -9.02
N GLU A 4 10.05 -14.13 -7.99
CA GLU A 4 9.64 -14.53 -6.65
C GLU A 4 8.44 -13.70 -6.21
N ILE A 5 7.52 -14.32 -5.48
CA ILE A 5 6.38 -13.64 -4.88
C ILE A 5 6.43 -13.88 -3.38
N HIS A 6 6.42 -12.80 -2.62
CA HIS A 6 6.49 -12.82 -1.17
C HIS A 6 5.23 -12.19 -0.58
N ASN A 7 4.58 -12.87 0.36
CA ASN A 7 3.54 -12.21 1.16
C ASN A 7 4.22 -11.27 2.17
N VAL A 8 3.98 -9.97 2.02
CA VAL A 8 4.53 -8.91 2.88
C VAL A 8 3.46 -8.23 3.72
N GLY A 9 2.20 -8.65 3.58
CA GLY A 9 1.06 -8.18 4.36
C GLY A 9 1.25 -8.39 5.85
N THR A 10 0.56 -7.56 6.65
CA THR A 10 0.74 -7.53 8.11
C THR A 10 -0.54 -7.73 8.90
N VAL A 11 -1.69 -7.65 8.23
CA VAL A 11 -3.01 -7.70 8.83
C VAL A 11 -3.88 -8.56 7.93
N LEU A 12 -4.61 -9.50 8.52
CA LEU A 12 -5.56 -10.34 7.80
C LEU A 12 -6.65 -9.48 7.14
N GLY A 13 -6.99 -9.75 5.89
CA GLY A 13 -7.93 -8.96 5.09
C GLY A 13 -7.35 -7.67 4.51
N GLY A 14 -6.04 -7.48 4.60
CA GLY A 14 -5.29 -6.38 3.99
C GLY A 14 -3.99 -6.89 3.39
N GLU A 15 -4.11 -7.96 2.61
CA GLU A 15 -3.02 -8.69 1.99
C GLU A 15 -2.22 -7.79 1.04
N ALA A 16 -0.92 -8.03 0.99
CA ALA A 16 -0.01 -7.34 0.10
C ALA A 16 1.11 -8.28 -0.32
N PHE A 17 1.45 -8.28 -1.59
CA PHE A 17 2.45 -9.19 -2.16
C PHE A 17 3.55 -8.43 -2.86
N LEU A 18 4.80 -8.79 -2.60
CA LEU A 18 5.97 -8.25 -3.29
C LEU A 18 6.38 -9.22 -4.39
N LEU A 19 6.29 -8.77 -5.63
CA LEU A 19 6.86 -9.43 -6.81
C LEU A 19 8.29 -8.91 -7.01
N VAL A 20 9.25 -9.83 -7.05
CA VAL A 20 10.65 -9.54 -7.32
C VAL A 20 11.06 -10.26 -8.59
N THR A 21 11.57 -9.51 -9.56
CA THR A 21 12.18 -10.06 -10.78
C THR A 21 13.65 -9.63 -10.86
N GLU A 22 14.36 -10.08 -11.87
CA GLU A 22 15.72 -9.59 -12.16
C GLU A 22 15.72 -8.10 -12.53
N GLN A 23 14.67 -7.61 -13.22
CA GLN A 23 14.64 -6.27 -13.82
C GLN A 23 13.91 -5.23 -12.97
N SER A 24 12.90 -5.66 -12.21
CA SER A 24 12.04 -4.75 -11.45
C SER A 24 11.41 -5.42 -10.22
N THR A 25 10.87 -4.57 -9.35
CA THR A 25 10.14 -4.96 -8.16
C THR A 25 8.77 -4.27 -8.13
N ALA A 26 7.75 -4.98 -7.69
CA ALA A 26 6.41 -4.43 -7.63
C ALA A 26 5.69 -4.91 -6.37
N LEU A 27 5.11 -3.98 -5.64
CA LEU A 27 4.19 -4.25 -4.56
C LEU A 27 2.77 -4.32 -5.14
N ILE A 28 2.04 -5.39 -4.87
CA ILE A 28 0.63 -5.57 -5.24
C ILE A 28 -0.21 -5.36 -3.97
N ASP A 29 -1.03 -4.31 -3.99
CA ASP A 29 -1.73 -3.76 -2.83
C ASP A 29 -0.82 -3.43 -1.64
N SER A 30 -1.37 -2.74 -0.65
CA SER A 30 -0.59 -2.11 0.43
C SER A 30 -1.27 -2.17 1.80
N GLY A 31 -2.34 -2.95 1.93
CA GLY A 31 -2.97 -3.20 3.21
C GLY A 31 -3.59 -1.96 3.86
N PHE A 32 -3.90 -2.11 5.15
CA PHE A 32 -4.40 -1.05 6.01
C PHE A 32 -3.33 -0.05 6.44
N ALA A 33 -3.76 1.18 6.79
CA ALA A 33 -2.86 2.24 7.27
C ALA A 33 -2.09 1.83 8.54
N PHE A 34 -2.72 1.09 9.44
CA PHE A 34 -2.11 0.65 10.71
C PHE A 34 -1.08 -0.48 10.54
N GLY A 35 -1.13 -1.21 9.43
CA GLY A 35 -0.13 -2.21 9.05
C GLY A 35 1.06 -1.66 8.26
N ALA A 36 0.97 -0.41 7.77
CA ALA A 36 1.90 0.14 6.79
C ALA A 36 3.37 0.14 7.23
N LYS A 37 3.66 0.40 8.52
CA LYS A 37 5.05 0.34 9.03
C LYS A 37 5.63 -1.06 9.00
N GLY A 38 4.82 -2.08 9.29
CA GLY A 38 5.27 -3.47 9.21
C GLY A 38 5.45 -3.92 7.76
N LEU A 39 4.55 -3.48 6.87
CA LEU A 39 4.65 -3.72 5.43
C LEU A 39 5.98 -3.19 4.88
N VAL A 40 6.33 -1.93 5.18
CA VAL A 40 7.61 -1.34 4.78
C VAL A 40 8.79 -2.16 5.29
N LYS A 41 8.78 -2.59 6.57
CA LYS A 41 9.87 -3.41 7.13
C LYS A 41 10.01 -4.74 6.40
N ASN A 42 8.90 -5.40 6.08
CA ASN A 42 8.89 -6.67 5.36
C ASN A 42 9.46 -6.50 3.95
N ILE A 43 9.02 -5.47 3.21
CA ILE A 43 9.52 -5.16 1.87
C ILE A 43 11.02 -4.86 1.93
N ALA A 44 11.46 -3.97 2.82
CA ALA A 44 12.86 -3.58 2.93
C ALA A 44 13.78 -4.77 3.23
N LYS A 45 13.34 -5.72 4.06
CA LYS A 45 14.08 -6.94 4.35
C LYS A 45 14.28 -7.83 3.11
N ILE A 46 13.28 -7.92 2.25
CA ILE A 46 13.32 -8.78 1.05
C ILE A 46 14.09 -8.10 -0.08
N LEU A 47 13.94 -6.78 -0.21
CA LEU A 47 14.63 -6.03 -1.25
C LEU A 47 16.12 -5.84 -0.96
N ASP A 48 16.54 -5.87 0.31
CA ASP A 48 17.96 -5.79 0.73
C ASP A 48 18.75 -4.67 0.01
N GLY A 49 18.16 -3.46 0.00
CA GLY A 49 18.75 -2.29 -0.66
C GLY A 49 18.34 -2.09 -2.14
N ARG A 50 17.66 -3.04 -2.77
CA ARG A 50 17.02 -2.83 -4.09
C ARG A 50 15.86 -1.82 -3.99
N PRO A 51 15.59 -1.04 -5.06
CA PRO A 51 14.46 -0.12 -5.08
C PRO A 51 13.13 -0.90 -5.14
N LEU A 52 12.06 -0.27 -4.64
CA LEU A 52 10.68 -0.61 -4.98
C LEU A 52 10.28 0.21 -6.20
N ASP A 53 10.04 -0.41 -7.35
CA ASP A 53 9.79 0.35 -8.58
C ASP A 53 8.31 0.72 -8.75
N TYR A 54 7.41 -0.19 -8.37
CA TYR A 54 5.97 -0.03 -8.58
C TYR A 54 5.15 -0.40 -7.35
N ILE A 55 4.04 0.32 -7.16
CA ILE A 55 2.97 -0.02 -6.22
C ILE A 55 1.69 -0.15 -7.04
N LEU A 56 1.30 -1.39 -7.34
CA LEU A 56 0.15 -1.75 -8.15
C LEU A 56 -1.08 -1.90 -7.23
N LEU A 57 -2.06 -1.02 -7.39
CA LEU A 57 -3.28 -1.01 -6.59
C LEU A 57 -4.42 -1.67 -7.36
N THR A 58 -5.01 -2.73 -6.80
CA THR A 58 -6.08 -3.50 -7.45
C THR A 58 -7.37 -2.69 -7.55
N HIS A 59 -7.76 -2.02 -6.47
CA HIS A 59 -8.92 -1.14 -6.39
C HIS A 59 -8.79 -0.14 -5.23
N SER A 60 -9.79 0.73 -5.04
CA SER A 60 -9.68 1.92 -4.18
C SER A 60 -10.05 1.73 -2.72
N HIS A 61 -10.28 0.50 -2.24
CA HIS A 61 -10.67 0.29 -0.86
C HIS A 61 -9.49 0.51 0.12
N TYR A 62 -9.83 1.00 1.31
CA TYR A 62 -8.88 1.43 2.33
C TYR A 62 -7.93 0.31 2.80
N ASP A 63 -8.39 -0.93 2.81
CA ASP A 63 -7.65 -2.15 3.16
C ASP A 63 -6.66 -2.60 2.08
N HIS A 64 -6.68 -1.99 0.90
CA HIS A 64 -5.76 -2.27 -0.20
C HIS A 64 -4.78 -1.13 -0.48
N VAL A 65 -5.14 0.12 -0.18
CA VAL A 65 -4.39 1.29 -0.69
C VAL A 65 -3.72 2.13 0.39
N SER A 66 -4.02 1.88 1.67
CA SER A 66 -3.61 2.79 2.73
C SER A 66 -2.12 2.77 3.05
N GLY A 67 -1.42 1.66 2.78
CA GLY A 67 0.03 1.58 2.96
C GLY A 67 0.83 2.25 1.84
N ALA A 68 0.24 2.48 0.66
CA ALA A 68 0.95 2.95 -0.53
C ALA A 68 1.74 4.24 -0.27
N GLN A 69 1.14 5.22 0.41
CA GLN A 69 1.82 6.47 0.70
C GLN A 69 2.95 6.32 1.74
N GLU A 70 2.86 5.35 2.66
CA GLU A 70 3.97 5.06 3.57
C GLU A 70 5.12 4.35 2.85
N CYS A 71 4.82 3.45 1.91
CA CYS A 71 5.81 2.85 1.01
C CYS A 71 6.51 3.93 0.18
N ARG A 72 5.77 4.84 -0.46
CA ARG A 72 6.35 5.93 -1.27
C ARG A 72 7.22 6.90 -0.46
N ARG A 73 7.00 7.03 0.86
CA ARG A 73 7.91 7.80 1.73
C ARG A 73 9.28 7.13 1.92
N HIS A 74 9.36 5.81 1.81
CA HIS A 74 10.60 5.03 1.93
C HIS A 74 11.24 4.73 0.56
N TRP A 75 10.43 4.64 -0.49
CA TRP A 75 10.86 4.54 -1.88
C TRP A 75 10.23 5.68 -2.69
N PRO A 76 10.83 6.89 -2.68
CA PRO A 76 10.26 8.09 -3.31
C PRO A 76 10.03 7.98 -4.82
N ASP A 77 10.82 7.15 -5.50
CA ASP A 77 10.73 6.95 -6.95
C ASP A 77 9.73 5.84 -7.35
N ALA A 78 9.13 5.14 -6.37
CA ALA A 78 8.13 4.10 -6.62
C ALA A 78 6.87 4.71 -7.25
N LYS A 79 6.47 4.19 -8.41
CA LYS A 79 5.27 4.66 -9.12
C LYS A 79 4.02 3.96 -8.60
N ILE A 80 3.03 4.73 -8.15
CA ILE A 80 1.71 4.21 -7.82
C ILE A 80 0.91 4.03 -9.12
N VAL A 81 0.52 2.79 -9.40
CA VAL A 81 -0.21 2.38 -10.60
C VAL A 81 -1.61 1.94 -10.19
N SER A 82 -2.64 2.42 -10.88
CA SER A 82 -4.03 2.02 -10.59
C SER A 82 -4.94 2.18 -11.79
N ALA A 83 -6.08 1.50 -11.80
CA ALA A 83 -7.14 1.74 -12.79
C ALA A 83 -7.68 3.19 -12.71
N GLU A 84 -8.21 3.68 -13.84
CA GLU A 84 -8.74 5.04 -13.95
C GLU A 84 -9.82 5.34 -12.89
N HIS A 85 -10.67 4.35 -12.57
CA HIS A 85 -11.69 4.48 -11.55
C HIS A 85 -11.08 4.74 -10.15
N ALA A 86 -10.04 3.99 -9.77
CA ALA A 86 -9.39 4.18 -8.48
C ALA A 86 -8.70 5.55 -8.39
N ALA A 87 -8.02 5.97 -9.46
CA ALA A 87 -7.42 7.31 -9.56
C ALA A 87 -8.46 8.43 -9.34
N LYS A 88 -9.66 8.31 -9.94
CA LYS A 88 -10.78 9.24 -9.71
C LYS A 88 -11.29 9.22 -8.27
N VAL A 89 -11.25 8.08 -7.58
CA VAL A 89 -11.64 7.96 -6.17
C VAL A 89 -10.63 8.67 -5.26
N PHE A 90 -9.33 8.52 -5.52
CA PHE A 90 -8.27 9.15 -4.73
C PHE A 90 -8.33 10.68 -4.73
N GLN A 91 -8.89 11.29 -5.78
CA GLN A 91 -9.08 12.74 -5.88
C GLN A 91 -10.28 13.26 -5.07
N LYS A 92 -11.15 12.39 -4.53
CA LYS A 92 -12.38 12.80 -3.81
C LYS A 92 -12.12 12.94 -2.31
N PRO A 93 -12.17 14.15 -1.71
CA PRO A 93 -11.94 14.31 -0.27
C PRO A 93 -12.91 13.53 0.62
N SER A 94 -14.15 13.34 0.17
CA SER A 94 -15.15 12.53 0.87
C SER A 94 -14.81 11.04 0.89
N ALA A 95 -14.20 10.52 -0.19
CA ALA A 95 -13.72 9.15 -0.24
C ALA A 95 -12.52 8.96 0.70
N ILE A 96 -11.53 9.86 0.65
CA ILE A 96 -10.39 9.87 1.56
C ILE A 96 -10.85 9.89 3.03
N LYS A 97 -11.79 10.78 3.38
CA LYS A 97 -12.37 10.85 4.74
C LYS A 97 -13.07 9.56 5.15
N THR A 98 -13.78 8.92 4.21
CA THR A 98 -14.43 7.62 4.44
C THR A 98 -13.38 6.53 4.70
N MET A 99 -12.34 6.44 3.87
CA MET A 99 -11.27 5.47 4.05
C MET A 99 -10.55 5.65 5.40
N MET A 100 -10.26 6.90 5.81
CA MET A 100 -9.69 7.18 7.14
C MET A 100 -10.62 6.73 8.29
N LYS A 101 -11.94 6.91 8.14
CA LYS A 101 -12.92 6.41 9.13
C LYS A 101 -12.90 4.88 9.21
N LEU A 102 -12.84 4.22 8.06
CA LEU A 102 -12.80 2.75 7.97
C LEU A 102 -11.50 2.19 8.55
N ASN A 103 -10.33 2.78 8.23
CA ASN A 103 -9.05 2.45 8.86
C ASN A 103 -9.13 2.52 10.39
N ARG A 104 -9.68 3.61 10.93
CA ARG A 104 -9.85 3.76 12.39
C ARG A 104 -10.80 2.73 12.98
N SER A 105 -11.87 2.38 12.27
CA SER A 105 -12.80 1.34 12.71
C SER A 105 -12.16 -0.04 12.74
N ALA A 106 -11.44 -0.42 11.67
CA ALA A 106 -10.74 -1.69 11.56
C ALA A 106 -9.62 -1.82 12.60
N ALA A 107 -8.85 -0.74 12.84
CA ALA A 107 -7.80 -0.73 13.86
C ALA A 107 -8.34 -0.97 15.29
N ARG A 108 -9.54 -0.46 15.60
CA ARG A 108 -10.20 -0.68 16.91
C ARG A 108 -10.63 -2.14 17.09
N ASN A 109 -11.13 -2.76 16.03
CA ASN A 109 -11.65 -4.13 16.07
C ASN A 109 -10.56 -5.21 16.08
N THR A 110 -9.33 -4.87 15.69
CA THR A 110 -8.19 -5.80 15.61
C THR A 110 -7.29 -5.77 16.85
N HIS A 111 -7.63 -4.98 17.89
CA HIS A 111 -6.98 -4.92 19.22
C HIS A 111 -5.45 -4.68 19.24
N HIS A 112 -4.79 -4.33 18.14
CA HIS A 112 -3.30 -4.29 18.07
C HIS A 112 -2.70 -2.92 17.71
N PHE A 113 -3.52 -1.92 17.34
CA PHE A 113 -3.00 -0.63 16.83
C PHE A 113 -3.81 0.60 17.29
N PRO A 114 -3.77 0.99 18.57
CA PRO A 114 -4.54 2.14 19.06
C PRO A 114 -4.07 3.48 18.48
N ILE A 115 -2.79 3.57 18.09
CA ILE A 115 -2.17 4.77 17.51
C ILE A 115 -1.38 4.35 16.28
N PHE A 116 -1.80 4.87 15.13
CA PHE A 116 -1.09 4.68 13.86
C PHE A 116 -1.16 5.96 13.04
N ARG A 117 -0.25 6.08 12.08
CA ARG A 117 -0.22 7.18 11.15
C ARG A 117 -0.98 6.76 9.90
N ASP A 118 -2.05 7.50 9.58
CA ASP A 118 -2.80 7.32 8.34
C ASP A 118 -2.36 8.38 7.32
N ASN A 119 -1.67 7.94 6.27
CA ASN A 119 -1.14 8.80 5.21
C ASN A 119 -1.99 8.76 3.94
N ILE A 120 -3.16 8.15 3.96
CA ILE A 120 -3.95 7.93 2.75
C ILE A 120 -4.35 9.22 2.04
N SER A 121 -4.40 10.35 2.75
CA SER A 121 -4.65 11.67 2.15
C SER A 121 -3.59 12.12 1.13
N GLY A 122 -2.39 11.55 1.19
CA GLY A 122 -1.32 11.82 0.21
C GLY A 122 -1.28 10.84 -0.97
N ILE A 123 -2.25 9.92 -1.07
CA ILE A 123 -2.26 8.95 -2.17
C ILE A 123 -2.55 9.66 -3.50
N SER A 124 -1.77 9.33 -4.52
CA SER A 124 -1.96 9.81 -5.89
C SER A 124 -1.49 8.76 -6.87
N THR A 125 -2.21 8.60 -7.97
CA THR A 125 -1.83 7.71 -9.07
C THR A 125 -0.82 8.41 -9.97
N ASP A 126 0.31 7.75 -10.22
CA ASP A 126 1.36 8.23 -11.12
C ASP A 126 1.19 7.64 -12.54
N MET A 127 0.59 6.45 -12.65
CA MET A 127 0.29 5.77 -13.92
C MET A 127 -1.11 5.14 -13.89
N ILE A 128 -1.90 5.43 -14.93
CA ILE A 128 -3.21 4.80 -15.14
C ILE A 128 -3.04 3.65 -16.14
N VAL A 129 -3.62 2.50 -15.81
CA VAL A 129 -3.66 1.29 -16.66
C VAL A 129 -5.08 0.79 -16.83
#